data_AF-A0A392R5J6-F1
#
_entry.id   AF-A0A392R5J6-F1
#
_cell.length_a   1.000
_cell.length_b   1.000
_cell.length_c   1.000
_cell.angle_alpha   90.00
_cell.angle_beta   90.00
_cell.angle_gamma   90.00
#
_symmetry.space_group_name_H-M   'P 1'
#
loop_
_entity.id
_entity.type
_entity.pdbx_description
1 polymer ?
#
loop_
_entity_poly.entity_id
_entity_poly.type
_entity_poly.pdbx_seq_one_letter_code
_entity_poly.pdbx_strand_id
1 'polypeptide(L)'
;KPDEALAMLLQARCSSSSTASGSSASVKAKHDALIYKFAQEFIREDILEKLKDNPKAVYGMKAFLAELQVPMTSKPMLSIVTQIEAHIDQYTKDLQKFLNNEEQVKAQRLAQAILWEKANVSNAKVEQMKKQSHDTVSGVNTCKANIIQWSAEIEE
;
A
#
# COMPACT_ATOMS: atom_id res chain seq x y z
N LYS A 1 50.67 36.89 -44.44
CA LYS A 1 49.87 38.12 -44.67
C LYS A 1 48.50 37.91 -44.02
N PRO A 2 47.91 38.90 -43.33
CA PRO A 2 46.68 38.74 -42.55
C PRO A 2 45.48 38.24 -43.39
N ASP A 3 45.44 38.59 -44.68
CA ASP A 3 44.36 38.23 -45.59
C ASP A 3 44.28 36.72 -45.88
N GLU A 4 45.42 36.03 -45.85
CA GLU A 4 45.52 34.60 -46.10
C GLU A 4 45.04 33.78 -44.90
N ALA A 5 45.31 34.27 -43.68
CA ALA A 5 44.80 33.69 -42.45
C ALA A 5 43.28 33.85 -42.31
N LEU A 6 42.73 35.00 -42.76
CA LEU A 6 41.30 35.23 -42.78
C LEU A 6 40.58 34.33 -43.80
N ALA A 7 41.17 34.15 -44.99
CA ALA A 7 40.66 33.25 -46.02
C ALA A 7 40.65 31.78 -45.54
N MET A 8 41.72 31.34 -44.86
CA MET A 8 41.78 30.01 -44.25
C MET A 8 40.74 29.82 -43.15
N LEU A 9 40.49 30.84 -42.31
CA LEU A 9 39.45 30.79 -41.28
C LEU A 9 38.03 30.72 -41.86
N LEU A 10 37.75 31.48 -42.92
CA LEU A 10 36.45 31.44 -43.60
C LEU A 10 36.22 30.09 -44.31
N GLN A 11 37.27 29.51 -44.90
CA GLN A 11 37.21 28.19 -45.53
C GLN A 11 37.02 27.07 -44.50
N ALA A 12 37.72 27.12 -43.36
CA ALA A 12 37.52 26.18 -42.26
C ALA A 12 36.09 26.26 -41.68
N ARG A 13 35.52 27.49 -41.61
CA ARG A 13 34.15 27.71 -41.16
C ARG A 13 33.09 27.19 -42.14
N CYS A 14 33.33 27.32 -43.46
CA CYS A 14 32.45 26.75 -44.48
C CYS A 14 32.54 25.21 -44.55
N SER A 15 33.72 24.64 -44.34
CA SER A 15 33.93 23.18 -44.31
C SER A 15 33.38 22.49 -43.05
N SER A 16 33.00 23.25 -42.02
CA SER A 16 32.46 22.71 -40.75
C SER A 16 30.93 22.56 -40.75
N SER A 17 30.26 22.83 -41.87
CA SER A 17 28.82 22.61 -42.02
C SER A 17 28.56 21.22 -42.59
N SER A 18 28.69 20.15 -41.79
CA SER A 18 28.00 18.85 -42.00
C SER A 18 28.38 17.78 -40.96
N THR A 19 28.09 17.98 -39.67
CA THR A 19 27.95 16.87 -38.70
C THR A 19 26.86 17.09 -37.62
N ALA A 20 26.31 18.31 -37.48
CA ALA A 20 25.28 18.59 -36.47
C ALA A 20 23.90 17.93 -36.76
N SER A 21 23.65 17.50 -38.00
CA SER A 21 22.36 16.92 -38.41
C SER A 21 22.11 15.51 -37.84
N GLY A 22 23.14 14.66 -37.77
CA GLY A 22 23.01 13.29 -37.26
C GLY A 22 22.73 13.20 -35.76
N SER A 23 23.25 14.15 -34.98
CA SER A 23 23.03 14.21 -33.53
C SER A 23 21.59 14.57 -33.17
N SER A 24 21.02 15.59 -33.83
CA SER A 24 19.63 16.02 -33.57
C SER A 24 18.59 15.00 -34.00
N ALA A 25 18.81 14.31 -35.13
CA ALA A 25 17.94 13.22 -35.60
C ALA A 25 17.95 12.03 -34.62
N SER A 26 19.12 11.67 -34.08
CA SER A 26 19.27 10.61 -33.07
C SER A 26 18.57 10.96 -31.76
N VAL A 27 18.68 12.21 -31.30
CA VAL A 27 17.98 12.70 -30.09
C VAL A 27 16.46 12.66 -30.28
N LYS A 28 15.97 13.09 -31.45
CA LYS A 28 14.54 13.03 -31.78
C LYS A 28 14.01 11.60 -31.81
N ALA A 29 14.70 10.69 -32.47
CA ALA A 29 14.28 9.28 -32.54
C ALA A 29 14.20 8.62 -31.16
N LYS A 30 15.15 8.94 -30.27
CA LYS A 30 15.11 8.48 -28.87
C LYS A 30 13.93 9.05 -28.10
N HIS A 31 13.64 10.33 -28.27
CA HIS A 31 12.49 10.98 -27.64
C HIS A 31 11.16 10.40 -28.13
N ASP A 32 11.01 10.19 -29.44
CA ASP A 32 9.83 9.55 -30.03
C ASP A 32 9.63 8.12 -29.49
N ALA A 33 10.71 7.37 -29.28
CA ALA A 33 10.67 6.04 -28.65
C ALA A 33 10.18 6.09 -27.19
N LEU A 34 10.59 7.11 -26.42
CA LEU A 34 10.09 7.32 -25.06
C LEU A 34 8.59 7.64 -25.05
N ILE A 35 8.10 8.48 -25.98
CA ILE A 35 6.66 8.77 -26.11
C ILE A 35 5.88 7.50 -26.45
N TYR A 36 6.39 6.69 -27.38
CA TYR A 36 5.76 5.42 -27.73
C TYR A 36 5.66 4.49 -26.52
N LYS A 37 6.75 4.35 -25.77
CA LYS A 37 6.79 3.55 -24.53
C LYS A 37 5.80 4.08 -23.50
N PHE A 38 5.70 5.39 -23.34
CA PHE A 38 4.73 6.02 -22.44
C PHE A 38 3.29 5.67 -22.81
N ALA A 39 2.93 5.80 -24.09
CA ALA A 39 1.58 5.48 -24.55
C ALA A 39 1.26 3.99 -24.33
N GLN A 40 2.23 3.11 -24.50
CA GLN A 40 2.05 1.69 -24.26
C GLN A 40 1.90 1.38 -22.76
N GLU A 41 2.85 1.82 -21.94
CA GLU A 41 2.92 1.42 -20.53
C GLU A 41 1.97 2.20 -19.62
N PHE A 42 1.73 3.49 -19.86
CA PHE A 42 1.00 4.36 -18.93
C PHE A 42 -0.42 4.70 -19.38
N ILE A 43 -0.74 4.51 -20.67
CA ILE A 43 -2.07 4.82 -21.21
C ILE A 43 -2.86 3.56 -21.56
N ARG A 44 -2.22 2.56 -22.17
CA ARG A 44 -2.90 1.32 -22.57
C ARG A 44 -2.92 0.26 -21.49
N GLU A 45 -1.87 0.20 -20.69
CA GLU A 45 -1.73 -0.82 -19.64
C GLU A 45 -2.21 -0.29 -18.28
N ASP A 46 -2.64 -1.21 -17.42
CA ASP A 46 -3.04 -0.89 -16.06
C ASP A 46 -1.81 -0.82 -15.15
N ILE A 47 -1.23 0.38 -15.06
CA ILE A 47 -0.08 0.65 -14.19
C ILE A 47 -0.41 0.52 -12.70
N LEU A 48 -1.67 0.70 -12.31
CA LEU A 48 -2.07 0.68 -10.91
C LEU A 48 -2.16 -0.76 -10.39
N GLU A 49 -2.65 -1.69 -11.22
CA GLU A 49 -2.61 -3.12 -10.90
C GLU A 49 -1.16 -3.62 -10.81
N LYS A 50 -0.28 -3.19 -11.73
CA LYS A 50 1.16 -3.50 -11.62
C LYS A 50 1.78 -2.99 -10.31
N LEU A 51 1.36 -1.80 -9.86
CA LEU A 51 1.86 -1.21 -8.63
C LEU A 51 1.32 -1.89 -7.38
N LYS A 52 0.10 -2.43 -7.46
CA LYS A 52 -0.49 -3.26 -6.41
C LYS A 52 0.30 -4.55 -6.21
N ASP A 53 0.68 -5.21 -7.31
CA ASP A 53 1.49 -6.44 -7.27
C ASP A 53 2.94 -6.16 -6.84
N ASN A 54 3.52 -5.04 -7.29
CA ASN A 54 4.86 -4.63 -6.95
C ASN A 54 4.95 -3.12 -6.64
N PRO A 55 4.73 -2.71 -5.37
CA PRO A 55 4.76 -1.30 -4.97
C PRO A 55 6.10 -0.60 -5.25
N LYS A 56 7.21 -1.35 -5.30
CA LYS A 56 8.55 -0.80 -5.58
C LYS A 56 8.73 -0.38 -7.04
N ALA A 57 7.87 -0.83 -7.95
CA ALA A 57 7.91 -0.41 -9.35
C ALA A 57 7.70 1.11 -9.51
N VAL A 58 7.12 1.78 -8.49
CA VAL A 58 6.89 3.23 -8.47
C VAL A 58 8.16 4.03 -8.76
N TYR A 59 9.32 3.59 -8.26
CA TYR A 59 10.57 4.30 -8.45
C TYR A 59 11.03 4.28 -9.92
N GLY A 60 10.88 3.13 -10.58
CA GLY A 60 11.19 2.98 -12.01
C GLY A 60 10.22 3.77 -12.88
N MET A 61 8.92 3.73 -12.54
CA MET A 61 7.90 4.51 -13.24
C MET A 61 8.18 6.01 -13.14
N LYS A 62 8.51 6.52 -11.95
CA LYS A 62 8.86 7.93 -11.75
C LYS A 62 10.13 8.35 -12.49
N ALA A 63 11.17 7.52 -12.46
CA ALA A 63 12.40 7.79 -13.20
C ALA A 63 12.11 7.93 -14.70
N PHE A 64 11.27 7.04 -15.25
CA PHE A 64 10.84 7.12 -16.64
C PHE A 64 10.02 8.39 -16.95
N LEU A 65 9.07 8.77 -16.07
CA LEU A 65 8.30 10.01 -16.27
C LEU A 65 9.20 11.25 -16.22
N ALA A 66 10.24 11.26 -15.39
CA ALA A 66 11.23 12.33 -15.36
C ALA A 66 12.03 12.42 -16.67
N GLU A 67 12.38 11.30 -17.31
CA GLU A 67 13.03 11.28 -18.63
C GLU A 67 12.17 11.90 -19.75
N LEU A 68 10.85 11.91 -19.59
CA LEU A 68 9.92 12.56 -20.52
C LEU A 68 9.77 14.06 -20.27
N GLN A 69 10.22 14.59 -19.13
CA GLN A 69 10.11 16.01 -18.79
C GLN A 69 11.26 16.85 -19.39
N VAL A 70 11.46 16.71 -20.70
CA VAL A 70 12.51 17.43 -21.45
C VAL A 70 11.95 18.59 -22.28
N PRO A 71 12.76 19.61 -22.66
CA PRO A 71 12.28 20.78 -23.41
C PRO A 71 11.63 20.47 -24.77
N MET A 72 11.96 19.31 -25.35
CA MET A 72 11.41 18.83 -26.62
C MET A 72 10.00 18.23 -26.47
N THR A 73 9.57 17.93 -25.23
CA THR A 73 8.22 17.41 -24.95
C THR A 73 7.19 18.53 -25.07
N SER A 74 6.11 18.27 -25.81
CA SER A 74 5.03 19.24 -26.00
C SER A 74 4.34 19.58 -24.68
N LYS A 75 3.82 20.81 -24.53
CA LYS A 75 3.10 21.24 -23.31
C LYS A 75 1.92 20.33 -22.94
N PRO A 76 1.06 19.88 -23.89
CA PRO A 76 -0.01 18.95 -23.55
C PRO A 76 0.51 17.63 -22.98
N MET A 77 1.58 17.09 -23.59
CA MET A 77 2.21 15.85 -23.11
C MET A 77 2.80 16.01 -21.71
N LEU A 78 3.50 17.13 -21.44
CA LEU A 78 4.01 17.44 -20.10
C LEU A 78 2.88 17.49 -19.06
N SER A 79 1.74 18.09 -19.40
CA SER A 79 0.59 18.14 -18.50
C SER A 79 0.05 16.75 -18.17
N ILE A 80 -0.03 15.84 -19.15
CA ILE A 80 -0.46 14.45 -18.93
C ILE A 80 0.58 13.71 -18.06
N VAL A 81 1.87 13.85 -18.36
CA VAL A 81 2.96 13.23 -17.56
C VAL A 81 2.87 13.67 -16.10
N THR A 82 2.71 14.97 -15.83
CA THR A 82 2.56 15.49 -14.47
C THR A 82 1.30 14.97 -13.77
N GLN A 83 0.17 14.88 -14.48
CA GLN A 83 -1.07 14.32 -13.92
C GLN A 83 -0.90 12.84 -13.54
N ILE A 84 -0.30 12.05 -14.43
CA ILE A 84 -0.03 10.63 -14.16
C ILE A 84 0.92 10.47 -12.97
N GLU A 85 1.98 11.27 -12.90
CA GLU A 85 2.92 11.25 -11.76
C GLU A 85 2.18 11.53 -10.44
N ALA A 86 1.31 12.54 -10.42
CA ALA A 86 0.49 12.87 -9.24
C ALA A 86 -0.47 11.74 -8.85
N HIS A 87 -1.11 11.09 -9.84
CA HIS A 87 -1.99 9.95 -9.59
C HIS A 87 -1.25 8.73 -9.04
N ILE A 88 -0.07 8.42 -9.60
CA ILE A 88 0.80 7.36 -9.09
C ILE A 88 1.20 7.64 -7.63
N ASP A 89 1.53 8.89 -7.32
CA ASP A 89 1.90 9.30 -5.96
C ASP A 89 0.77 9.14 -4.95
N GLN A 90 -0.43 9.57 -5.33
CA GLN A 90 -1.59 9.42 -4.48
C GLN A 90 -1.93 7.94 -4.26
N TYR A 91 -1.97 7.16 -5.35
CA TYR A 91 -2.27 5.73 -5.28
C TYR A 91 -1.25 4.97 -4.42
N THR A 92 0.04 5.28 -4.52
CA THR A 92 1.08 4.65 -3.70
C THR A 92 0.87 4.90 -2.21
N LYS A 93 0.51 6.14 -1.83
CA LYS A 93 0.20 6.49 -0.43
C LYS A 93 -1.02 5.73 0.07
N ASP A 94 -2.07 5.66 -0.75
CA ASP A 94 -3.32 4.99 -0.39
C ASP A 94 -3.13 3.47 -0.28
N LEU A 95 -2.36 2.87 -1.18
CA LEU A 95 -2.00 1.45 -1.13
C LEU A 95 -1.21 1.12 0.14
N GLN A 96 -0.22 1.94 0.50
CA GLN A 96 0.53 1.74 1.74
C GLN A 96 -0.37 1.80 2.97
N LYS A 97 -1.27 2.80 3.02
CA LYS A 97 -2.24 2.94 4.12
C LYS A 97 -3.19 1.73 4.18
N PHE A 98 -3.66 1.25 3.02
CA PHE A 98 -4.51 0.08 2.93
C PHE A 98 -3.82 -1.17 3.50
N LEU A 99 -2.58 -1.45 3.09
CA LEU A 99 -1.81 -2.62 3.56
C LEU A 99 -1.59 -2.58 5.08
N ASN A 100 -1.21 -1.41 5.62
CA ASN A 100 -1.03 -1.24 7.06
C ASN A 100 -2.35 -1.47 7.84
N ASN A 101 -3.47 -0.93 7.32
CA ASN A 101 -4.78 -1.11 7.93
C ASN A 101 -5.22 -2.58 7.88
N GLU A 102 -4.95 -3.28 6.78
CA GLU A 102 -5.29 -4.69 6.65
C GLU A 102 -4.56 -5.54 7.70
N GLU A 103 -3.26 -5.29 7.89
CA GLU A 103 -2.46 -5.96 8.93
C GLU A 103 -2.98 -5.65 10.34
N GLN A 104 -3.31 -4.38 10.60
CA GLN A 104 -3.90 -3.96 11.88
C GLN A 104 -5.22 -4.67 12.17
N VAL A 105 -6.11 -4.77 11.17
CA VAL A 105 -7.40 -5.47 11.32
C VAL A 105 -7.19 -6.96 11.56
N LYS A 106 -6.23 -7.61 10.88
CA LYS A 106 -5.87 -9.01 11.14
C LYS A 106 -5.42 -9.21 12.60
N ALA A 107 -4.55 -8.34 13.11
CA ALA A 107 -4.09 -8.39 14.50
C ALA A 107 -5.24 -8.18 15.50
N GLN A 108 -6.13 -7.22 15.24
CA GLN A 108 -7.30 -6.95 16.08
C GLN A 108 -8.27 -8.13 16.15
N ARG A 109 -8.54 -8.79 15.02
CA ARG A 109 -9.40 -9.98 14.98
C ARG A 109 -8.83 -11.12 15.83
N LEU A 110 -7.52 -11.36 15.76
CA LEU A 110 -6.86 -12.37 16.59
C LEU A 110 -6.95 -12.02 18.09
N ALA A 111 -6.69 -10.77 18.45
CA ALA A 111 -6.83 -10.31 19.84
C ALA A 111 -8.27 -10.46 20.35
N GLN A 112 -9.26 -10.12 19.52
CA GLN A 112 -10.68 -10.25 19.86
C GLN A 112 -11.09 -11.71 20.05
N ALA A 113 -10.61 -12.63 19.20
CA ALA A 113 -10.88 -14.06 19.36
C ALA A 113 -10.35 -14.60 20.69
N ILE A 114 -9.15 -14.19 21.11
CA ILE A 114 -8.57 -14.57 22.40
C ILE A 114 -9.41 -14.03 23.57
N LEU A 115 -9.85 -12.77 23.49
CA LEU A 115 -10.70 -12.18 24.53
C LEU A 115 -12.05 -12.88 24.62
N TRP A 116 -12.66 -13.22 23.49
CA TRP A 116 -13.91 -13.95 23.43
C TRP A 116 -13.78 -15.34 24.05
N GLU A 117 -12.71 -16.07 23.74
CA GLU A 117 -12.45 -17.39 24.34
C GLU A 117 -12.28 -17.31 25.86
N LYS A 118 -11.51 -16.31 26.35
CA LYS A 118 -11.36 -16.07 27.79
C LYS A 118 -12.69 -15.77 28.47
N ALA A 119 -13.55 -14.98 27.82
CA ALA A 119 -14.88 -14.68 28.33
C ALA A 119 -15.75 -15.94 28.43
N ASN A 120 -15.71 -16.82 27.42
CA ASN A 120 -16.46 -18.08 27.46
C ASN A 120 -15.98 -19.02 28.56
N VAL A 121 -14.67 -19.17 28.72
CA VAL A 121 -14.10 -19.99 29.81
C VAL A 121 -14.52 -19.44 31.17
N SER A 122 -14.47 -18.12 31.34
CA SER A 122 -14.93 -17.47 32.57
C SER A 122 -16.43 -17.69 32.82
N ASN A 123 -17.25 -17.54 31.78
CA ASN A 123 -18.70 -17.75 31.86
C ASN A 123 -19.05 -19.20 32.21
N ALA A 124 -18.37 -20.18 31.60
CA ALA A 124 -18.53 -21.59 31.94
C ALA A 124 -18.21 -21.87 33.41
N LYS A 125 -17.15 -21.25 33.94
CA LYS A 125 -16.80 -21.36 35.37
C LYS A 125 -17.86 -20.75 36.28
N VAL A 126 -18.43 -19.60 35.90
CA VAL A 126 -19.53 -18.97 36.67
C VAL A 126 -20.76 -19.88 36.72
N GLU A 127 -21.16 -20.46 35.59
CA GLU A 127 -22.29 -21.38 35.55
C GLU A 127 -22.04 -22.65 36.37
N GLN A 128 -20.81 -23.18 36.36
CA GLN A 128 -20.42 -24.28 37.25
C GLN A 128 -20.57 -23.89 38.73
N MET A 129 -20.07 -22.72 39.14
CA MET A 129 -20.17 -22.24 40.52
C MET A 129 -21.62 -22.03 40.97
N LYS A 130 -22.50 -21.53 40.08
CA LYS A 130 -23.93 -21.40 40.37
C LYS A 130 -24.57 -22.76 40.67
N LYS A 131 -24.26 -23.79 39.87
CA LYS A 131 -24.77 -25.14 40.10
C LYS A 131 -24.28 -25.70 41.45
N GLN A 132 -22.99 -25.60 41.74
CA GLN A 132 -22.42 -26.05 43.02
C GLN A 132 -23.03 -25.32 44.22
N SER A 133 -23.26 -24.02 44.10
CA SER A 133 -23.93 -23.23 45.14
C SER A 133 -25.37 -23.71 45.37
N HIS A 134 -26.14 -23.94 44.30
CA HIS A 134 -27.50 -24.47 44.39
C HIS A 134 -27.54 -25.83 45.09
N ASP A 135 -26.66 -26.76 44.68
CA ASP A 135 -26.57 -28.10 45.27
C ASP A 135 -26.21 -28.03 46.77
N THR A 136 -25.28 -27.13 47.12
CA THR A 136 -24.89 -26.89 48.52
C THR A 136 -26.04 -26.34 49.35
N VAL A 137 -26.77 -25.34 48.85
CA VAL A 137 -27.94 -24.75 49.54
C VAL A 137 -29.04 -25.80 49.73
N SER A 138 -29.29 -26.64 48.73
CA SER A 138 -30.22 -27.76 48.85
C SER A 138 -29.82 -28.75 49.94
N GLY A 139 -28.55 -29.12 50.01
CA GLY A 139 -28.02 -29.98 51.08
C GLY A 139 -28.17 -29.38 52.47
N VAL A 140 -27.85 -28.09 52.62
CA VAL A 140 -28.02 -27.36 53.90
C VAL A 140 -29.48 -27.29 54.31
N ASN A 141 -30.40 -27.00 53.39
CA ASN A 141 -31.83 -26.96 53.68
C ASN A 141 -32.37 -28.34 54.10
N THR A 142 -31.89 -29.41 53.48
CA THR A 142 -32.23 -30.78 53.86
C THR A 142 -31.74 -31.09 55.28
N CYS A 143 -30.49 -30.76 55.59
CA CYS A 143 -29.92 -30.93 56.94
C CYS A 143 -30.72 -30.14 57.98
N LYS A 144 -31.08 -28.89 57.66
CA LYS A 144 -31.91 -28.05 58.54
C LYS A 144 -33.28 -28.68 58.80
N ALA A 145 -33.93 -29.24 57.78
CA ALA A 145 -35.20 -29.93 57.93
C ALA A 145 -35.09 -31.17 58.84
N ASN A 146 -34.05 -31.97 58.64
CA ASN A 146 -33.79 -33.15 59.48
C ASN A 146 -33.55 -32.77 60.94
N ILE A 147 -32.79 -31.70 61.22
CA ILE A 147 -32.57 -31.21 62.58
C ILE A 147 -33.89 -30.81 63.24
N ILE A 148 -34.74 -30.04 62.54
CA ILE A 148 -36.05 -29.63 63.05
C ILE A 148 -36.90 -30.85 63.39
N GLN A 149 -36.91 -31.85 62.51
CA GLN A 149 -37.63 -33.10 62.74
C GLN A 149 -37.11 -33.83 63.99
N TRP A 150 -35.81 -34.05 64.10
CA TRP A 150 -35.22 -34.75 65.25
C TRP A 150 -35.43 -34.00 66.57
N SER A 151 -35.40 -32.66 66.55
CA SER A 151 -35.71 -31.86 67.74
C SER A 151 -37.15 -32.06 68.21
N ALA A 152 -38.12 -32.13 67.28
CA ALA A 152 -39.51 -32.38 67.63
C ALA A 152 -39.72 -33.80 68.21
N GLU A 153 -39.06 -34.81 67.65
CA GLU A 153 -39.12 -36.21 68.13
C GLU A 153 -38.57 -36.39 69.55
N ILE A 154 -37.67 -35.51 70.01
CA ILE A 154 -37.09 -35.56 71.36
C ILE A 154 -37.99 -34.86 72.40
N GLU A 155 -38.79 -33.89 71.99
CA GLU A 155 -39.68 -33.13 72.87
C GLU A 155 -41.05 -33.83 73.12
N GLU A 156 -41.31 -34.94 72.42
CA GLU A 156 -42.48 -35.82 72.57
C GLU A 156 -42.25 -36.95 73.60
#